data_AF-A0A1G7PNE8-F1
#
_entry.id   AF-A0A1G7PNE8-F1
#
_cell.length_a   1.000
_cell.length_b   1.000
_cell.length_c   1.000
_cell.angle_alpha   90.00
_cell.angle_beta   90.00
_cell.angle_gamma   90.00
#
_symmetry.space_group_name_H-M   'P 1'
#
loop_
_entity.id
_entity.type
_entity.pdbx_description
1 polymer ?
#
loop_
_entity_poly.entity_id
_entity_poly.type
_entity_poly.pdbx_seq_one_letter_code
_entity_poly.pdbx_strand_id
1 'polypeptide(L)'
;MTRASILQQGTIHCFPAGLRDAKGELVNAEVSAVAFDGERLLMASDKPIPGEERSACFALPMTDAGPDDSKLAYYTQPLIKQAVKYEDFALSADGRHVLATTGFDRLDADSNALNDYNHLLIWPLGKPDDVQVVDPDPRDGVEGSLELRGKLNGAIGFPYYKIEGLAAIPGERGDGLLLFGVREQGQAHDDFEYVSRVIGAHYQITANGNLEFLDEMREFYAFDPDSVDGVRFECGLSSLEYDPYHARLYLLTSFENEVDGEEYIGGYLWQMSLEDFRARRAPELVTNPEGQPLEFEHKAEGLAVLDHDRLFVAYDNDRNLELGSVDERDERHACEAPYTILEISASPAS
;
A
#
# COMPACT_ATOMS: atom_id res chain seq x y z
N MET A 1 23.22 -2.59 11.09
CA MET A 1 22.17 -1.73 10.53
C MET A 1 21.85 -2.14 9.11
N THR A 2 20.58 -2.11 8.73
CA THR A 2 20.17 -2.35 7.35
C THR A 2 20.38 -1.09 6.51
N ARG A 3 21.04 -1.24 5.37
CA ARG A 3 21.32 -0.16 4.43
C ARG A 3 20.59 -0.37 3.13
N ALA A 4 20.23 0.72 2.48
CA ALA A 4 19.67 0.73 1.15
C ALA A 4 20.49 1.64 0.22
N SER A 5 20.62 1.25 -1.04
CA SER A 5 21.13 2.09 -2.12
C SER A 5 20.16 2.09 -3.29
N ILE A 6 19.97 3.25 -3.91
CA ILE A 6 19.17 3.39 -5.13
C ILE A 6 19.91 2.70 -6.28
N LEU A 7 19.29 1.68 -6.86
CA LEU A 7 19.77 1.02 -8.08
C LEU A 7 19.27 1.71 -9.33
N GLN A 8 18.00 2.11 -9.31
CA GLN A 8 17.30 2.66 -10.46
C GLN A 8 16.14 3.53 -10.01
N GLN A 9 15.86 4.56 -10.79
CA GLN A 9 14.67 5.41 -10.68
C GLN A 9 14.09 5.62 -12.08
N GLY A 10 12.82 5.99 -12.15
CA GLY A 10 12.19 6.37 -13.41
C GLY A 10 10.70 6.62 -13.25
N THR A 11 10.00 6.69 -14.38
CA THR A 11 8.53 6.84 -14.44
C THR A 11 7.86 5.66 -15.15
N ILE A 12 6.60 5.42 -14.82
CA ILE A 12 5.73 4.41 -15.43
C ILE A 12 4.53 5.10 -16.05
N HIS A 13 4.29 4.90 -17.35
CA HIS A 13 3.06 5.35 -18.01
C HIS A 13 1.89 4.45 -17.60
N CYS A 14 1.08 4.92 -16.65
CA CYS A 14 -0.05 4.18 -16.11
C CYS A 14 -1.25 4.16 -17.07
N PHE A 15 -1.34 5.14 -17.97
CA PHE A 15 -2.37 5.25 -19.00
C PHE A 15 -1.96 6.21 -20.13
N PRO A 16 -2.70 6.26 -21.26
CA PRO A 16 -2.39 7.19 -22.34
C PRO A 16 -2.46 8.66 -21.91
N ALA A 17 -1.48 9.45 -22.35
CA ALA A 17 -1.41 10.88 -22.07
C ALA A 17 -2.66 11.63 -22.54
N GLY A 18 -3.06 12.64 -21.76
CA GLY A 18 -4.21 13.51 -22.07
C GLY A 18 -5.57 12.90 -21.76
N LEU A 19 -5.63 11.76 -21.08
CA LEU A 19 -6.88 11.19 -20.56
C LEU A 19 -7.56 12.18 -19.61
N ARG A 20 -8.88 12.31 -19.75
CA ARG A 20 -9.71 13.20 -18.93
C ARG A 20 -10.83 12.44 -18.25
N ASP A 21 -11.21 12.90 -17.08
CA ASP A 21 -12.32 12.36 -16.31
C ASP A 21 -13.69 12.85 -16.85
N ALA A 22 -14.77 12.45 -16.19
CA ALA A 22 -16.13 12.87 -16.55
C ALA A 22 -16.39 14.38 -16.40
N LYS A 23 -15.56 15.09 -15.62
CA LYS A 23 -15.61 16.55 -15.42
C LYS A 23 -14.73 17.30 -16.43
N GLY A 24 -13.94 16.58 -17.23
CA GLY A 24 -12.99 17.15 -18.18
C GLY A 24 -11.65 17.52 -17.55
N GLU A 25 -11.40 17.15 -16.31
CA GLU A 25 -10.10 17.33 -15.63
C GLU A 25 -9.12 16.26 -16.12
N LEU A 26 -7.81 16.57 -16.11
CA LEU A 26 -6.81 15.56 -16.44
C LEU A 26 -6.81 14.48 -15.37
N VAL A 27 -6.79 13.22 -15.81
CA VAL A 27 -6.59 12.09 -14.90
C VAL A 27 -5.14 12.08 -14.48
N ASN A 28 -4.92 11.91 -13.18
CA ASN A 28 -3.61 11.85 -12.57
C ASN A 28 -3.34 10.42 -12.08
N ALA A 29 -2.12 9.93 -12.30
CA ALA A 29 -1.62 8.68 -11.78
C ALA A 29 -1.14 8.91 -10.35
N GLU A 30 -1.87 8.31 -9.42
CA GLU A 30 -1.66 8.42 -7.97
C GLU A 30 -1.51 6.98 -7.48
N VAL A 31 -0.31 6.39 -7.65
CA VAL A 31 -0.07 4.95 -7.42
C VAL A 31 0.31 4.72 -5.97
N SER A 32 -0.59 4.08 -5.24
CA SER A 32 -0.49 3.81 -3.81
C SER A 32 -0.26 2.33 -3.50
N ALA A 33 -0.80 1.40 -4.30
CA ALA A 33 -0.69 -0.04 -4.03
C ALA A 33 0.25 -0.75 -4.99
N VAL A 34 1.15 -1.59 -4.48
CA VAL A 34 2.04 -2.44 -5.31
C VAL A 34 2.24 -3.82 -4.67
N ALA A 35 2.27 -4.87 -5.48
CA ALA A 35 2.78 -6.19 -5.10
C ALA A 35 3.56 -6.82 -6.25
N PHE A 36 4.51 -7.72 -5.96
CA PHE A 36 5.28 -8.42 -6.99
C PHE A 36 4.97 -9.91 -7.01
N ASP A 37 4.52 -10.42 -8.16
CA ASP A 37 4.10 -11.83 -8.30
C ASP A 37 5.23 -12.80 -8.71
N GLY A 38 6.47 -12.31 -8.76
CA GLY A 38 7.64 -13.05 -9.27
C GLY A 38 7.93 -12.78 -10.75
N GLU A 39 6.99 -12.19 -11.50
CA GLU A 39 7.15 -11.84 -12.90
C GLU A 39 6.70 -10.41 -13.21
N ARG A 40 5.63 -9.95 -12.55
CA ARG A 40 4.94 -8.69 -12.81
C ARG A 40 4.75 -7.90 -11.53
N LEU A 41 4.82 -6.58 -11.67
CA LEU A 41 4.30 -5.66 -10.70
C LEU A 41 2.78 -5.58 -10.88
N LEU A 42 2.04 -5.89 -9.82
CA LEU A 42 0.64 -5.58 -9.66
C LEU A 42 0.58 -4.19 -9.05
N MET A 43 -0.18 -3.28 -9.63
CA MET A 43 -0.22 -1.88 -9.19
C MET A 43 -1.66 -1.39 -9.16
N ALA A 44 -1.97 -0.46 -8.27
CA ALA A 44 -3.22 0.29 -8.34
C ALA A 44 -3.04 1.76 -8.03
N SER A 45 -3.86 2.57 -8.69
CA SER A 45 -4.01 3.98 -8.36
C SER A 45 -5.14 4.21 -7.35
N ASP A 46 -4.97 5.17 -6.45
CA ASP A 46 -6.02 5.58 -5.52
C ASP A 46 -7.21 6.25 -6.28
N LYS A 47 -6.93 6.82 -7.47
CA LYS A 47 -7.94 7.45 -8.35
C LYS A 47 -8.42 6.51 -9.46
N PRO A 48 -9.72 6.57 -9.81
CA PRO A 48 -10.24 5.84 -10.94
C PRO A 48 -9.59 6.25 -12.28
N ILE A 49 -9.20 5.26 -13.08
CA ILE A 49 -8.75 5.49 -14.46
C ILE A 49 -9.92 5.23 -15.43
N PRO A 50 -10.52 6.27 -16.03
CA PRO A 50 -11.79 6.15 -16.76
C PRO A 50 -11.65 5.42 -18.10
N GLY A 51 -12.60 4.55 -18.40
CA GLY A 51 -12.72 3.81 -19.65
C GLY A 51 -13.27 2.41 -19.45
N GLU A 52 -13.87 1.81 -20.49
CA GLU A 52 -14.34 0.42 -20.41
C GLU A 52 -13.18 -0.56 -20.26
N GLU A 53 -12.15 -0.40 -21.09
CA GLU A 53 -10.94 -1.23 -21.14
C GLU A 53 -9.83 -0.78 -20.17
N ARG A 54 -10.17 0.05 -19.18
CA ARG A 54 -9.23 0.60 -18.19
C ARG A 54 -9.76 0.44 -16.77
N SER A 55 -8.83 0.45 -15.83
CA SER A 55 -9.11 0.30 -14.40
C SER A 55 -8.00 0.97 -13.60
N ALA A 56 -8.29 1.33 -12.35
CA ALA A 56 -7.29 1.79 -11.40
C ALA A 56 -6.24 0.70 -11.11
N CYS A 57 -6.61 -0.58 -11.22
CA CYS A 57 -5.70 -1.71 -11.08
C CYS A 57 -5.16 -2.18 -12.42
N PHE A 58 -3.85 -2.42 -12.46
CA PHE A 58 -3.15 -2.92 -13.64
C PHE A 58 -1.93 -3.74 -13.24
N ALA A 59 -1.35 -4.45 -14.19
CA ALA A 59 -0.11 -5.16 -14.01
C ALA A 59 0.82 -4.95 -15.20
N LEU A 60 2.12 -4.94 -14.94
CA LEU A 60 3.15 -4.80 -15.96
C LEU A 60 4.35 -5.71 -15.64
N PRO A 61 5.05 -6.25 -16.66
CA PRO A 61 6.22 -7.08 -16.43
C PRO A 61 7.35 -6.31 -15.74
N MET A 62 8.01 -6.98 -14.81
CA MET A 62 9.28 -6.53 -14.25
C MET A 62 10.42 -7.20 -15.00
N THR A 63 11.35 -6.41 -15.52
CA THR A 63 12.52 -6.93 -16.27
C THR A 63 13.82 -6.51 -15.59
N ASP A 64 14.95 -7.03 -16.06
CA ASP A 64 16.28 -6.58 -15.60
C ASP A 64 16.53 -5.08 -15.86
N ALA A 65 15.82 -4.49 -16.82
CA ALA A 65 15.87 -3.05 -17.11
C ALA A 65 14.85 -2.23 -16.31
N GLY A 66 14.05 -2.88 -15.46
CA GLY A 66 12.95 -2.28 -14.71
C GLY A 66 11.55 -2.62 -15.25
N PRO A 67 10.53 -1.89 -14.77
CA PRO A 67 9.14 -1.94 -15.25
C PRO A 67 9.01 -1.80 -16.78
N ASP A 68 8.28 -2.69 -17.45
CA ASP A 68 7.94 -2.60 -18.89
C ASP A 68 6.47 -2.16 -19.06
N ASP A 69 6.24 -0.86 -19.00
CA ASP A 69 4.91 -0.24 -19.13
C ASP A 69 4.28 -0.40 -20.53
N SER A 70 5.07 -0.74 -21.56
CA SER A 70 4.57 -1.01 -22.91
C SER A 70 3.69 -2.26 -22.99
N LYS A 71 3.75 -3.12 -21.97
CA LYS A 71 2.97 -4.35 -21.82
C LYS A 71 1.97 -4.30 -20.66
N LEU A 72 1.64 -3.10 -20.19
CA LEU A 72 0.66 -2.90 -19.14
C LEU A 72 -0.70 -3.51 -19.52
N ALA A 73 -1.30 -4.23 -18.57
CA ALA A 73 -2.62 -4.84 -18.70
C ALA A 73 -3.52 -4.41 -17.53
N TYR A 74 -4.69 -3.85 -17.83
CA TYR A 74 -5.68 -3.44 -16.83
C TYR A 74 -6.51 -4.62 -16.34
N TYR A 75 -6.88 -4.60 -15.05
CA TYR A 75 -7.84 -5.54 -14.47
C TYR A 75 -9.23 -4.92 -14.49
N THR A 76 -10.03 -5.31 -15.48
CA THR A 76 -11.31 -4.66 -15.80
C THR A 76 -12.55 -5.37 -15.24
N GLN A 77 -12.34 -6.36 -14.37
CA GLN A 77 -13.43 -7.03 -13.65
C GLN A 77 -14.27 -5.96 -12.89
N PRO A 78 -15.62 -6.00 -12.96
CA PRO A 78 -16.49 -4.98 -12.36
C PRO A 78 -16.21 -4.61 -10.89
N LEU A 79 -16.01 -5.59 -10.00
CA LEU A 79 -15.65 -5.40 -8.58
C LEU A 79 -14.33 -4.64 -8.44
N ILE A 80 -13.32 -4.99 -9.24
CA ILE A 80 -12.03 -4.31 -9.22
C ILE A 80 -12.20 -2.85 -9.69
N LYS A 81 -13.02 -2.61 -10.72
CA LYS A 81 -13.30 -1.26 -11.22
C LYS A 81 -14.16 -0.42 -10.28
N GLN A 82 -14.99 -1.07 -9.48
CA GLN A 82 -15.91 -0.41 -8.55
C GLN A 82 -15.18 0.12 -7.32
N ALA A 83 -14.23 -0.62 -6.77
CA ALA A 83 -13.47 -0.15 -5.61
C ALA A 83 -12.65 1.11 -5.95
N VAL A 84 -12.62 2.06 -5.00
CA VAL A 84 -11.97 3.36 -5.14
C VAL A 84 -11.05 3.60 -3.95
N LYS A 85 -9.96 4.35 -4.18
CA LYS A 85 -8.88 4.54 -3.20
C LYS A 85 -8.27 3.21 -2.81
N TYR A 86 -7.74 2.47 -3.79
CA TYR A 86 -6.78 1.43 -3.45
C TYR A 86 -5.64 2.07 -2.69
N GLU A 87 -5.19 1.45 -1.62
CA GLU A 87 -4.08 1.99 -0.81
C GLU A 87 -2.95 0.96 -0.67
N ASP A 88 -3.24 -0.35 -0.68
CA ASP A 88 -2.16 -1.35 -0.67
C ASP A 88 -2.57 -2.70 -1.29
N PHE A 89 -1.57 -3.46 -1.72
CA PHE A 89 -1.67 -4.83 -2.19
C PHE A 89 -0.81 -5.75 -1.33
N ALA A 90 -1.29 -6.99 -1.14
CA ALA A 90 -0.49 -8.04 -0.54
C ALA A 90 -0.66 -9.34 -1.32
N LEU A 91 0.36 -10.19 -1.28
CA LEU A 91 0.18 -11.61 -1.56
C LEU A 91 -0.18 -12.33 -0.27
N SER A 92 -1.02 -13.37 -0.35
CA SER A 92 -1.22 -14.30 0.75
C SER A 92 0.12 -14.90 1.20
N ALA A 93 0.23 -15.37 2.45
CA ALA A 93 1.50 -15.86 2.99
C ALA A 93 2.15 -17.02 2.19
N ASP A 94 1.36 -17.73 1.38
CA ASP A 94 1.79 -18.80 0.47
C ASP A 94 1.99 -18.34 -0.99
N GLY A 95 1.82 -17.06 -1.28
CA GLY A 95 1.96 -16.44 -2.61
C GLY A 95 0.88 -16.80 -3.62
N ARG A 96 -0.23 -17.44 -3.21
CA ARG A 96 -1.23 -17.98 -4.16
C ARG A 96 -2.42 -17.07 -4.44
N HIS A 97 -2.66 -16.06 -3.61
CA HIS A 97 -3.75 -15.10 -3.77
C HIS A 97 -3.22 -13.68 -3.67
N VAL A 98 -3.89 -12.78 -4.38
CA VAL A 98 -3.71 -11.34 -4.25
C VAL A 98 -4.81 -10.81 -3.35
N LEU A 99 -4.42 -9.93 -2.43
CA LEU A 99 -5.30 -9.17 -1.55
C LEU A 99 -5.13 -7.70 -1.91
N ALA A 100 -6.23 -6.96 -1.97
CA ALA A 100 -6.22 -5.53 -2.24
C ALA A 100 -7.12 -4.80 -1.25
N THR A 101 -6.59 -3.78 -0.59
CA THR A 101 -7.34 -2.95 0.35
C THR A 101 -7.57 -1.56 -0.20
N THR A 102 -8.71 -0.98 0.14
CA THR A 102 -8.95 0.46 0.00
C THR A 102 -8.71 1.18 1.32
N GLY A 103 -8.88 2.51 1.31
CA GLY A 103 -8.60 3.36 2.47
C GLY A 103 -9.53 3.21 3.68
N PHE A 104 -10.77 2.73 3.51
CA PHE A 104 -11.79 2.72 4.56
C PHE A 104 -11.98 4.10 5.25
N ASP A 105 -11.64 5.20 4.60
CA ASP A 105 -11.67 6.56 5.16
C ASP A 105 -13.04 7.24 5.01
N ARG A 106 -13.97 6.63 4.27
CA ARG A 106 -15.27 7.21 3.96
C ARG A 106 -16.39 6.23 4.23
N LEU A 107 -17.46 6.69 4.88
CA LEU A 107 -18.68 5.93 5.09
C LEU A 107 -19.86 6.90 5.08
N ASP A 108 -20.96 6.48 4.45
CA ASP A 108 -22.25 7.14 4.60
C ASP A 108 -23.09 6.28 5.57
N ALA A 109 -23.55 6.88 6.68
CA ALA A 109 -24.25 6.11 7.70
C ALA A 109 -25.68 5.70 7.30
N ASP A 110 -26.26 6.40 6.32
CA ASP A 110 -27.66 6.30 5.93
C ASP A 110 -27.86 5.60 4.58
N SER A 111 -26.79 5.36 3.82
CA SER A 111 -26.82 4.80 2.46
C SER A 111 -25.54 4.05 2.09
N ASN A 112 -25.57 3.36 0.95
CA ASN A 112 -24.42 2.62 0.41
C ASN A 112 -23.54 3.47 -0.54
N ALA A 113 -23.72 4.79 -0.57
CA ALA A 113 -23.08 5.68 -1.55
C ALA A 113 -21.54 5.72 -1.46
N LEU A 114 -20.98 5.32 -0.32
CA LEU A 114 -19.54 5.32 -0.06
C LEU A 114 -18.98 3.91 0.18
N ASN A 115 -19.72 2.85 -0.16
CA ASN A 115 -19.25 1.48 0.00
C ASN A 115 -18.02 1.17 -0.87
N ASP A 116 -17.88 1.86 -2.01
CA ASP A 116 -16.74 1.74 -2.93
C ASP A 116 -15.39 2.05 -2.26
N TYR A 117 -15.38 2.84 -1.18
CA TYR A 117 -14.20 3.17 -0.37
C TYR A 117 -13.85 2.12 0.70
N ASN A 118 -14.66 1.07 0.84
CA ASN A 118 -14.56 0.07 1.91
C ASN A 118 -14.46 -1.33 1.32
N HIS A 119 -13.30 -1.69 0.77
CA HIS A 119 -13.08 -2.98 0.15
C HIS A 119 -11.80 -3.63 0.67
N LEU A 120 -11.94 -4.90 1.05
CA LEU A 120 -10.87 -5.88 0.95
C LEU A 120 -11.29 -6.88 -0.13
N LEU A 121 -10.53 -6.91 -1.22
CA LEU A 121 -10.73 -7.85 -2.32
C LEU A 121 -9.71 -8.97 -2.23
N ILE A 122 -10.11 -10.16 -2.67
CA ILE A 122 -9.22 -11.33 -2.81
C ILE A 122 -9.46 -12.02 -4.15
N TRP A 123 -8.39 -12.46 -4.81
CA TRP A 123 -8.48 -13.35 -5.97
C TRP A 123 -7.27 -14.29 -6.05
N PRO A 124 -7.40 -15.47 -6.68
CA PRO A 124 -6.24 -16.32 -6.99
C PRO A 124 -5.25 -15.58 -7.91
N LEU A 125 -3.96 -15.72 -7.64
CA LEU A 125 -2.92 -15.07 -8.42
C LEU A 125 -3.03 -15.42 -9.91
N GLY A 126 -2.96 -14.40 -10.76
CA GLY A 126 -3.13 -14.53 -12.21
C GLY A 126 -4.58 -14.69 -12.68
N LYS A 127 -5.57 -14.64 -11.79
CA LYS A 127 -7.00 -14.75 -12.11
C LYS A 127 -7.83 -13.60 -11.51
N PRO A 128 -7.60 -12.34 -11.94
CA PRO A 128 -8.36 -11.19 -11.44
C PRO A 128 -9.87 -11.29 -11.73
N ASP A 129 -10.28 -12.09 -12.71
CA ASP A 129 -11.69 -12.33 -13.02
C ASP A 129 -12.45 -13.09 -11.91
N ASP A 130 -11.72 -13.83 -11.06
CA ASP A 130 -12.24 -14.64 -9.95
C ASP A 130 -12.29 -13.85 -8.61
N VAL A 131 -12.23 -12.52 -8.66
CA VAL A 131 -12.25 -11.63 -7.50
C VAL A 131 -13.51 -11.74 -6.67
N GLN A 132 -13.32 -11.67 -5.35
CA GLN A 132 -14.35 -11.74 -4.34
C GLN A 132 -14.16 -10.63 -3.30
N VAL A 133 -15.26 -10.16 -2.74
CA VAL A 133 -15.26 -9.24 -1.58
C VAL A 133 -15.15 -10.07 -0.30
N VAL A 134 -14.22 -9.68 0.57
CA VAL A 134 -14.07 -10.27 1.90
C VAL A 134 -15.03 -9.59 2.88
N ASP A 135 -15.73 -10.38 3.70
CA ASP A 135 -16.68 -9.88 4.72
C ASP A 135 -17.67 -8.81 4.19
N PRO A 136 -18.47 -9.13 3.15
CA PRO A 136 -19.38 -8.18 2.52
C PRO A 136 -20.55 -7.79 3.43
N ASP A 137 -21.26 -6.69 3.14
CA ASP A 137 -22.50 -6.34 3.85
C ASP A 137 -23.60 -7.43 3.63
N PRO A 138 -24.15 -8.02 4.70
CA PRO A 138 -25.15 -9.09 4.58
C PRO A 138 -26.56 -8.59 4.24
N ARG A 139 -26.82 -7.27 4.23
CA ARG A 139 -28.19 -6.72 4.24
C ARG A 139 -28.79 -6.56 2.85
N ASP A 140 -28.03 -6.02 1.90
CA ASP A 140 -28.64 -5.46 0.67
C ASP A 140 -27.96 -5.87 -0.65
N GLY A 141 -26.96 -6.76 -0.61
CA GLY A 141 -26.27 -7.23 -1.82
C GLY A 141 -25.48 -6.14 -2.55
N VAL A 142 -25.14 -5.05 -1.86
CA VAL A 142 -24.27 -4.00 -2.37
C VAL A 142 -22.83 -4.31 -1.98
N GLU A 143 -21.97 -4.38 -2.98
CA GLU A 143 -20.59 -4.84 -2.88
C GLU A 143 -19.75 -3.80 -2.09
N GLY A 144 -19.11 -4.27 -1.01
CA GLY A 144 -18.36 -3.50 -0.02
C GLY A 144 -18.15 -4.30 1.28
N SER A 145 -16.95 -4.24 1.87
CA SER A 145 -16.51 -5.00 3.05
C SER A 145 -16.98 -4.38 4.38
N LEU A 146 -18.29 -4.18 4.55
CA LEU A 146 -18.83 -3.50 5.73
C LEU A 146 -18.82 -4.36 7.02
N GLU A 147 -18.88 -5.69 6.92
CA GLU A 147 -18.64 -6.54 8.10
C GLU A 147 -17.18 -6.41 8.58
N LEU A 148 -16.23 -6.35 7.64
CA LEU A 148 -14.82 -6.07 7.96
C LEU A 148 -14.67 -4.69 8.59
N ARG A 149 -15.33 -3.65 8.05
CA ARG A 149 -15.35 -2.31 8.67
C ARG A 149 -15.82 -2.38 10.12
N GLY A 150 -16.87 -3.16 10.41
CA GLY A 150 -17.34 -3.40 11.77
C GLY A 150 -16.28 -4.02 12.68
N LYS A 151 -15.52 -5.01 12.18
CA LYS A 151 -14.41 -5.64 12.90
C LYS A 151 -13.25 -4.65 13.14
N LEU A 152 -12.89 -3.86 12.13
CA LEU A 152 -11.87 -2.80 12.21
C LEU A 152 -12.26 -1.72 13.22
N ASN A 153 -13.49 -1.21 13.18
CA ASN A 153 -14.03 -0.26 14.17
C ASN A 153 -13.82 -0.75 15.61
N GLY A 154 -14.12 -2.03 15.86
CA GLY A 154 -13.97 -2.63 17.19
C GLY A 154 -12.52 -2.68 17.67
N ALA A 155 -11.55 -2.87 16.77
CA ALA A 155 -10.13 -2.95 17.09
C ALA A 155 -9.44 -1.57 17.15
N ILE A 156 -9.81 -0.65 16.26
CA ILE A 156 -9.23 0.69 16.15
C ILE A 156 -9.73 1.59 17.28
N GLY A 157 -11.04 1.57 17.56
CA GLY A 157 -11.68 2.36 18.61
C GLY A 157 -12.04 3.80 18.23
N PHE A 158 -11.91 4.18 16.96
CA PHE A 158 -12.23 5.51 16.44
C PHE A 158 -13.26 5.45 15.30
N PRO A 159 -14.13 6.48 15.15
CA PRO A 159 -15.09 6.55 14.06
C PRO A 159 -14.46 6.85 12.70
N TYR A 160 -13.34 7.58 12.68
CA TYR A 160 -12.53 7.84 11.49
C TYR A 160 -11.19 7.11 11.60
N TYR A 161 -10.77 6.52 10.49
CA TYR A 161 -9.43 6.00 10.29
C TYR A 161 -9.16 5.83 8.79
N LYS A 162 -7.87 5.77 8.44
CA LYS A 162 -7.41 5.41 7.09
C LYS A 162 -6.49 4.20 7.16
N ILE A 163 -6.78 3.20 6.33
CA ILE A 163 -5.94 2.01 6.13
C ILE A 163 -5.07 2.25 4.90
N GLU A 164 -3.77 2.12 5.05
CA GLU A 164 -2.82 2.21 3.92
C GLU A 164 -1.77 1.11 3.89
N GLY A 165 -1.66 0.29 4.95
CA GLY A 165 -0.80 -0.89 4.92
C GLY A 165 -1.59 -2.17 4.75
N LEU A 166 -1.06 -3.13 3.99
CA LEU A 166 -1.60 -4.48 3.91
C LEU A 166 -0.49 -5.52 3.78
N ALA A 167 -0.39 -6.46 4.71
CA ALA A 167 0.53 -7.58 4.59
C ALA A 167 -0.11 -8.89 5.07
N ALA A 168 0.14 -9.99 4.37
CA ALA A 168 -0.18 -11.33 4.88
C ALA A 168 1.11 -12.06 5.25
N ILE A 169 1.24 -12.43 6.53
CA ILE A 169 2.42 -13.11 7.06
C ILE A 169 2.10 -14.52 7.55
N PRO A 170 3.10 -15.40 7.69
CA PRO A 170 2.92 -16.69 8.36
C PRO A 170 2.39 -16.52 9.79
N GLY A 171 1.22 -17.12 10.05
CA GLY A 171 0.56 -17.12 11.36
C GLY A 171 0.64 -18.46 12.08
N GLU A 172 0.34 -18.47 13.37
CA GLU A 172 0.23 -19.70 14.17
C GLU A 172 -1.07 -20.49 13.94
N ARG A 173 -2.02 -19.93 13.19
CA ARG A 173 -3.33 -20.50 12.87
C ARG A 173 -3.69 -20.24 11.41
N GLY A 174 -4.52 -21.13 10.84
CA GLY A 174 -5.05 -20.95 9.50
C GLY A 174 -3.98 -20.93 8.42
N ASP A 175 -4.23 -20.15 7.38
CA ASP A 175 -3.30 -19.95 6.26
C ASP A 175 -2.36 -18.76 6.49
N GLY A 176 -2.62 -17.92 7.49
CA GLY A 176 -1.76 -16.80 7.84
C GLY A 176 -2.37 -15.84 8.84
N LEU A 177 -1.66 -14.72 9.05
CA LEU A 177 -2.11 -13.54 9.77
C LEU A 177 -2.17 -12.38 8.78
N LEU A 178 -3.36 -11.81 8.60
CA LEU A 178 -3.55 -10.64 7.76
C LEU A 178 -3.42 -9.39 8.62
N LEU A 179 -2.59 -8.45 8.17
CA LEU A 179 -2.23 -7.22 8.85
C LEU A 179 -2.71 -6.03 8.01
N PHE A 180 -3.31 -5.06 8.69
CA PHE A 180 -3.75 -3.78 8.17
C PHE A 180 -2.97 -2.68 8.89
N GLY A 181 -2.31 -1.85 8.11
CA GLY A 181 -1.63 -0.65 8.57
C GLY A 181 -2.62 0.50 8.67
N VAL A 182 -2.77 1.06 9.87
CA VAL A 182 -3.55 2.27 10.11
C VAL A 182 -2.62 3.46 10.01
N ARG A 183 -2.94 4.40 9.11
CA ARG A 183 -2.22 5.65 8.92
C ARG A 183 -2.79 6.79 9.74
N GLU A 184 -4.11 6.92 9.74
CA GLU A 184 -4.82 8.02 10.36
C GLU A 184 -5.87 7.44 11.29
N GLN A 185 -6.16 8.14 12.39
CA GLN A 185 -7.30 7.83 13.25
C GLN A 185 -7.80 9.10 13.94
N GLY A 186 -9.11 9.18 14.19
CA GLY A 186 -9.66 10.38 14.80
C GLY A 186 -11.18 10.40 14.91
N GLN A 187 -11.73 11.58 15.19
CA GLN A 187 -13.18 11.78 15.22
C GLN A 187 -13.76 12.01 13.83
N ALA A 188 -12.98 12.60 12.92
CA ALA A 188 -13.39 12.93 11.56
C ALA A 188 -12.17 13.06 10.63
N HIS A 189 -12.41 13.15 9.32
CA HIS A 189 -11.37 13.29 8.28
C HIS A 189 -10.55 14.59 8.36
N ASP A 190 -10.98 15.55 9.16
CA ASP A 190 -10.36 16.84 9.42
C ASP A 190 -9.98 17.01 10.91
N ASP A 191 -10.14 15.94 11.69
CA ASP A 191 -9.82 15.84 13.11
C ASP A 191 -9.24 14.44 13.39
N PHE A 192 -8.01 14.25 12.90
CA PHE A 192 -7.23 13.02 13.03
C PHE A 192 -5.78 13.30 13.42
N GLU A 193 -5.10 12.27 13.88
CA GLU A 193 -3.65 12.22 14.08
C GLU A 193 -3.04 11.16 13.14
N TYR A 194 -1.80 11.41 12.70
CA TYR A 194 -1.02 10.37 12.02
C TYR A 194 -0.57 9.32 13.03
N VAL A 195 -0.64 8.05 12.62
CA VAL A 195 -0.29 6.89 13.44
C VAL A 195 0.44 5.84 12.61
N SER A 196 1.16 4.98 13.32
CA SER A 196 1.75 3.77 12.76
C SER A 196 1.33 2.55 13.60
N ARG A 197 0.08 2.13 13.41
CA ARG A 197 -0.52 0.98 14.09
C ARG A 197 -0.75 -0.17 13.11
N VAL A 198 -0.60 -1.40 13.59
CA VAL A 198 -0.85 -2.62 12.82
C VAL A 198 -1.92 -3.43 13.54
N ILE A 199 -3.05 -3.61 12.87
CA ILE A 199 -4.20 -4.38 13.33
C ILE A 199 -4.33 -5.61 12.45
N GLY A 200 -4.81 -6.72 12.99
CA GLY A 200 -4.98 -7.91 12.18
C GLY A 200 -5.79 -8.99 12.85
N ALA A 201 -5.93 -10.09 12.12
CA ALA A 201 -6.51 -11.34 12.59
C ALA A 201 -5.97 -12.50 11.76
N HIS A 202 -5.95 -13.68 12.36
CA HIS A 202 -5.66 -14.91 11.62
C HIS A 202 -6.75 -15.17 10.60
N TYR A 203 -6.37 -15.71 9.46
CA TYR A 203 -7.31 -16.01 8.39
C TYR A 203 -7.12 -17.42 7.83
N GLN A 204 -8.14 -17.89 7.13
CA GLN A 204 -8.07 -19.03 6.23
C GLN A 204 -8.67 -18.64 4.88
N ILE A 205 -8.17 -19.26 3.82
CA ILE A 205 -8.77 -19.22 2.50
C ILE A 205 -9.68 -20.45 2.38
N THR A 206 -10.95 -20.18 2.17
CA THR A 206 -11.99 -21.19 2.07
C THR A 206 -11.91 -21.96 0.74
N ALA A 207 -12.66 -23.05 0.64
CA ALA A 207 -12.65 -23.89 -0.56
C ALA A 207 -13.13 -23.18 -1.84
N ASN A 208 -13.85 -22.06 -1.74
CA ASN A 208 -14.26 -21.24 -2.88
C ASN A 208 -13.27 -20.10 -3.20
N GLY A 209 -12.15 -20.00 -2.48
CA GLY A 209 -11.12 -18.99 -2.68
C GLY A 209 -11.35 -17.67 -1.94
N ASN A 210 -12.40 -17.53 -1.13
CA ASN A 210 -12.60 -16.33 -0.29
C ASN A 210 -11.86 -16.44 1.06
N LEU A 211 -11.63 -15.30 1.70
CA LEU A 211 -10.99 -15.18 3.01
C LEU A 211 -12.01 -15.19 4.15
N GLU A 212 -11.73 -15.93 5.21
CA GLU A 212 -12.46 -15.90 6.48
C GLU A 212 -11.51 -15.65 7.65
N PHE A 213 -11.87 -14.73 8.54
CA PHE A 213 -11.13 -14.50 9.78
C PHE A 213 -11.44 -15.55 10.85
N LEU A 214 -10.40 -16.06 11.51
CA LEU A 214 -10.45 -17.15 12.49
C LEU A 214 -10.49 -16.66 13.95
N ASP A 215 -10.20 -15.40 14.17
CA ASP A 215 -10.28 -14.71 15.45
C ASP A 215 -10.65 -13.23 15.29
N GLU A 216 -10.83 -12.57 16.42
CA GLU A 216 -11.17 -11.15 16.48
C GLU A 216 -9.99 -10.28 16.00
N MET A 217 -10.33 -9.22 15.28
CA MET A 217 -9.38 -8.17 14.95
C MET A 217 -8.82 -7.55 16.22
N ARG A 218 -7.51 -7.36 16.27
CA ARG A 218 -6.81 -6.71 17.39
C ARG A 218 -5.56 -6.01 16.94
N GLU A 219 -5.07 -5.10 17.77
CA GLU A 219 -3.75 -4.51 17.58
C GLU A 219 -2.65 -5.54 17.86
N PHE A 220 -1.81 -5.77 16.85
CA PHE A 220 -0.61 -6.60 16.98
C PHE A 220 0.60 -5.74 17.34
N TYR A 221 0.67 -4.53 16.78
CA TYR A 221 1.84 -3.67 16.89
C TYR A 221 1.46 -2.19 16.77
N ALA A 222 2.28 -1.32 17.38
CA ALA A 222 2.24 0.12 17.18
C ALA A 222 3.63 0.68 17.49
N PHE A 223 4.06 1.70 16.74
CA PHE A 223 5.26 2.45 17.02
C PHE A 223 5.08 3.94 16.68
N ASP A 224 5.99 4.76 17.18
CA ASP A 224 6.00 6.20 16.97
C ASP A 224 7.26 6.56 16.16
N PRO A 225 7.14 6.79 14.84
CA PRO A 225 8.26 7.19 13.98
C PRO A 225 8.96 8.45 14.48
N ASP A 226 8.20 9.42 14.99
CA ASP A 226 8.68 10.76 15.35
C ASP A 226 9.58 10.73 16.60
N SER A 227 9.51 9.64 17.37
CA SER A 227 10.39 9.39 18.51
C SER A 227 11.82 8.97 18.13
N VAL A 228 12.10 8.73 16.84
CA VAL A 228 13.38 8.20 16.35
C VAL A 228 14.26 9.31 15.78
N ASP A 229 15.49 9.41 16.28
CA ASP A 229 16.49 10.35 15.78
C ASP A 229 16.68 10.22 14.26
N GLY A 230 16.44 11.31 13.54
CA GLY A 230 16.60 11.39 12.08
C GLY A 230 15.29 11.38 11.29
N VAL A 231 14.16 11.06 11.92
CA VAL A 231 12.83 11.38 11.38
C VAL A 231 12.56 12.85 11.66
N ARG A 232 12.31 13.62 10.60
CA ARG A 232 12.24 15.10 10.68
C ARG A 232 10.83 15.66 10.59
N PHE A 233 9.91 14.88 10.04
CA PHE A 233 8.53 15.28 9.74
C PHE A 233 7.57 14.28 10.35
N GLU A 234 6.42 14.77 10.85
CA GLU A 234 5.34 13.91 11.34
C GLU A 234 4.87 13.04 10.18
N CYS A 235 4.85 11.73 10.40
CA CYS A 235 4.54 10.77 9.35
C CYS A 235 3.64 9.63 9.86
N GLY A 236 2.82 9.11 8.96
CA GLY A 236 1.98 7.94 9.21
C GLY A 236 2.45 6.75 8.38
N LEU A 237 2.01 5.56 8.75
CA LEU A 237 2.25 4.34 7.99
C LEU A 237 1.55 4.40 6.62
N SER A 238 2.27 4.14 5.54
CA SER A 238 1.79 4.22 4.16
C SER A 238 1.82 2.89 3.39
N SER A 239 2.58 1.90 3.85
CA SER A 239 2.49 0.51 3.35
C SER A 239 3.12 -0.48 4.32
N LEU A 240 2.70 -1.74 4.20
CA LEU A 240 3.32 -2.88 4.87
C LEU A 240 3.64 -3.95 3.83
N GLU A 241 4.89 -4.42 3.80
CA GLU A 241 5.26 -5.50 2.87
C GLU A 241 5.98 -6.63 3.59
N TYR A 242 5.61 -7.87 3.27
CA TYR A 242 6.25 -9.06 3.83
C TYR A 242 7.38 -9.54 2.94
N ASP A 243 8.58 -9.65 3.50
CA ASP A 243 9.74 -10.26 2.85
C ASP A 243 9.84 -11.74 3.27
N PRO A 244 9.43 -12.69 2.39
CA PRO A 244 9.51 -14.11 2.69
C PRO A 244 10.93 -14.66 2.66
N TYR A 245 11.89 -13.97 2.04
CA TYR A 245 13.29 -14.41 1.96
C TYR A 245 14.00 -14.26 3.30
N HIS A 246 13.64 -13.21 4.05
CA HIS A 246 14.27 -12.88 5.34
C HIS A 246 13.36 -13.04 6.55
N ALA A 247 12.09 -13.41 6.34
CA ALA A 247 11.07 -13.46 7.40
C ALA A 247 11.02 -12.15 8.20
N ARG A 248 10.84 -11.04 7.48
CA ARG A 248 10.73 -9.68 8.03
C ARG A 248 9.58 -8.92 7.38
N LEU A 249 9.15 -7.86 8.05
CA LEU A 249 8.27 -6.85 7.51
C LEU A 249 9.10 -5.63 7.14
N TYR A 250 8.79 -5.05 5.99
CA TYR A 250 9.07 -3.67 5.72
C TYR A 250 7.85 -2.82 6.04
N LEU A 251 8.11 -1.63 6.56
CA LEU A 251 7.08 -0.63 6.80
C LEU A 251 7.53 0.63 6.09
N LEU A 252 6.63 1.20 5.31
CA LEU A 252 6.83 2.49 4.68
C LEU A 252 6.03 3.52 5.47
N THR A 253 6.62 4.67 5.74
CA THR A 253 5.89 5.81 6.32
C THR A 253 6.03 7.00 5.40
N SER A 254 4.96 7.75 5.17
CA SER A 254 4.95 8.91 4.29
C SER A 254 4.45 10.16 5.00
N PHE A 255 4.85 11.33 4.49
CA PHE A 255 4.52 12.61 5.08
C PHE A 255 4.26 13.70 4.03
N GLU A 256 3.38 14.62 4.41
CA GLU A 256 3.06 15.87 3.71
C GLU A 256 2.93 16.97 4.78
N ASN A 257 4.01 17.69 5.04
CA ASN A 257 4.08 18.67 6.11
C ASN A 257 4.24 20.08 5.53
N GLU A 258 3.66 21.09 6.18
CA GLU A 258 3.96 22.49 5.91
C GLU A 258 4.81 23.05 7.06
N VAL A 259 6.04 23.46 6.77
CA VAL A 259 6.96 24.06 7.76
C VAL A 259 7.36 25.44 7.29
N ASP A 260 7.05 26.47 8.09
CA ASP A 260 7.33 27.88 7.78
C ASP A 260 6.78 28.34 6.41
N GLY A 261 5.69 27.73 5.94
CA GLY A 261 5.04 28.02 4.66
C GLY A 261 5.66 27.31 3.46
N GLU A 262 6.58 26.37 3.68
CA GLU A 262 7.13 25.48 2.67
C GLU A 262 6.52 24.08 2.81
N GLU A 263 6.05 23.51 1.71
CA GLU A 263 5.51 22.15 1.64
C GLU A 263 6.66 21.14 1.51
N TYR A 264 6.64 20.12 2.37
CA TYR A 264 7.59 19.01 2.41
C TYR A 264 6.83 17.70 2.21
N ILE A 265 7.26 16.94 1.21
CA ILE A 265 6.69 15.64 0.87
C ILE A 265 7.79 14.60 0.85
N GLY A 266 7.48 13.38 1.28
CA GLY A 266 8.49 12.32 1.32
C GLY A 266 8.05 11.08 2.08
N GLY A 267 9.03 10.28 2.48
CA GLY A 267 8.81 9.14 3.34
C GLY A 267 10.08 8.51 3.89
N TYR A 268 9.91 7.50 4.73
CA TYR A 268 10.99 6.73 5.36
C TYR A 268 10.73 5.23 5.23
N LEU A 269 11.80 4.45 5.09
CA LEU A 269 11.74 2.99 5.06
C LEU A 269 12.20 2.40 6.40
N TRP A 270 11.41 1.48 6.92
CA TRP A 270 11.66 0.75 8.15
C TRP A 270 11.68 -0.74 7.89
N GLN A 271 12.36 -1.49 8.75
CA GLN A 271 12.29 -2.95 8.74
C GLN A 271 12.18 -3.54 10.14
N MET A 272 11.57 -4.70 10.25
CA MET A 272 11.53 -5.48 11.49
C MET A 272 11.44 -6.97 11.22
N SER A 273 12.19 -7.80 11.93
CA SER A 273 12.03 -9.25 11.81
C SER A 273 10.65 -9.70 12.31
N LEU A 274 10.13 -10.83 11.82
CA LEU A 274 8.90 -11.40 12.37
C LEU A 274 9.06 -11.82 13.85
N GLU A 275 10.29 -12.11 14.29
CA GLU A 275 10.58 -12.32 15.72
C GLU A 275 10.37 -11.03 16.52
N ASP A 276 10.92 -9.91 16.04
CA ASP A 276 10.78 -8.61 16.69
C ASP A 276 9.34 -8.11 16.68
N PHE A 277 8.61 -8.34 15.59
CA PHE A 277 7.17 -8.05 15.49
C PHE A 277 6.38 -8.78 16.57
N ARG A 278 6.57 -10.10 16.69
CA ARG A 278 5.92 -10.92 17.73
C ARG A 278 6.35 -10.53 19.14
N ALA A 279 7.60 -10.11 19.31
CA ALA A 279 8.15 -9.64 20.57
C ALA A 279 7.83 -8.17 20.88
N ARG A 280 7.14 -7.46 19.97
CA ARG A 280 6.84 -6.02 20.05
C ARG A 280 8.07 -5.15 20.30
N ARG A 281 9.19 -5.48 19.64
CA ARG A 281 10.41 -4.66 19.62
C ARG A 281 10.30 -3.58 18.54
N ALA A 282 10.95 -2.44 18.73
CA ALA A 282 10.93 -1.31 17.81
C ALA A 282 11.42 -1.71 16.40
N PRO A 283 10.87 -1.13 15.31
CA PRO A 283 11.42 -1.35 13.99
C PRO A 283 12.73 -0.57 13.84
N GLU A 284 13.55 -0.98 12.90
CA GLU A 284 14.81 -0.32 12.57
C GLU A 284 14.63 0.57 11.35
N LEU A 285 15.02 1.84 11.48
CA LEU A 285 15.09 2.79 10.37
C LEU A 285 16.18 2.36 9.38
N VAL A 286 15.83 2.21 8.12
CA VAL A 286 16.79 1.89 7.05
C VAL A 286 17.60 3.13 6.74
N THR A 287 18.92 2.96 6.57
CA THR A 287 19.84 4.07 6.27
C THR A 287 20.37 4.02 4.84
N ASN A 288 20.76 5.15 4.28
CA ASN A 288 21.57 5.22 3.06
C ASN A 288 23.03 4.72 3.30
N PRO A 289 23.88 4.63 2.26
CA PRO A 289 25.27 4.19 2.40
C PRO A 289 26.12 5.07 3.31
N GLU A 290 25.77 6.35 3.45
CA GLU A 290 26.41 7.34 4.33
C GLU A 290 26.01 7.16 5.81
N GLY A 291 25.04 6.28 6.09
CA GLY A 291 24.54 5.99 7.44
C GLY A 291 23.50 6.99 7.96
N GLN A 292 22.94 7.82 7.09
CA GLN A 292 21.81 8.70 7.40
C GLN A 292 20.49 7.96 7.14
N PRO A 293 19.36 8.32 7.78
CA PRO A 293 18.04 7.82 7.39
C PRO A 293 17.82 7.86 5.88
N LEU A 294 17.29 6.78 5.32
CA LEU A 294 16.78 6.81 3.95
C LEU A 294 15.48 7.62 3.95
N GLU A 295 15.57 8.88 3.54
CA GLU A 295 14.42 9.74 3.28
C GLU A 295 14.17 9.79 1.77
N PHE A 296 12.94 9.49 1.35
CA PHE A 296 12.51 9.61 -0.04
C PHE A 296 12.12 11.06 -0.35
N GLU A 297 12.48 11.54 -1.53
CA GLU A 297 12.11 12.89 -2.03
C GLU A 297 10.62 13.00 -2.41
N HIS A 298 9.94 11.85 -2.52
CA HIS A 298 8.57 11.71 -3.00
C HIS A 298 7.75 10.92 -1.99
N LYS A 299 6.43 11.11 -1.98
CA LYS A 299 5.51 10.44 -1.04
C LYS A 299 5.47 8.95 -1.34
N ALA A 300 6.17 8.20 -0.49
CA ALA A 300 6.39 6.78 -0.67
C ALA A 300 5.20 5.99 -0.13
N GLU A 301 4.45 5.35 -1.03
CA GLU A 301 3.21 4.62 -0.70
C GLU A 301 3.35 3.15 -1.07
N GLY A 302 3.45 2.80 -2.35
CA GLY A 302 3.50 1.40 -2.76
C GLY A 302 4.87 0.74 -2.54
N LEU A 303 4.90 -0.45 -1.95
CA LEU A 303 6.13 -1.20 -1.68
C LEU A 303 6.01 -2.68 -2.09
N ALA A 304 7.02 -3.22 -2.78
CA ALA A 304 7.08 -4.64 -3.08
C ALA A 304 8.48 -5.23 -2.94
N VAL A 305 8.57 -6.45 -2.41
CA VAL A 305 9.81 -7.24 -2.39
C VAL A 305 10.00 -7.92 -3.75
N LEU A 306 11.04 -7.52 -4.49
CA LEU A 306 11.33 -8.08 -5.82
C LEU A 306 12.06 -9.41 -5.71
N ASP A 307 13.05 -9.48 -4.83
CA ASP A 307 13.82 -10.67 -4.53
C ASP A 307 14.51 -10.53 -3.17
N HIS A 308 15.54 -11.35 -2.94
CA HIS A 308 16.31 -11.38 -1.70
C HIS A 308 16.84 -9.99 -1.32
N ASP A 309 17.37 -9.23 -2.27
CA ASP A 309 18.12 -8.01 -1.96
C ASP A 309 17.51 -6.77 -2.62
N ARG A 310 16.36 -6.88 -3.30
CA ARG A 310 15.76 -5.74 -4.02
C ARG A 310 14.33 -5.43 -3.61
N LEU A 311 14.04 -4.15 -3.46
CA LEU A 311 12.69 -3.60 -3.24
C LEU A 311 12.30 -2.67 -4.38
N PHE A 312 11.01 -2.61 -4.66
CA PHE A 312 10.39 -1.62 -5.53
C PHE A 312 9.53 -0.68 -4.69
N VAL A 313 9.68 0.63 -4.91
CA VAL A 313 8.89 1.69 -4.26
C VAL A 313 8.19 2.50 -5.34
N ALA A 314 6.88 2.65 -5.24
CA ALA A 314 6.08 3.59 -6.02
C ALA A 314 5.75 4.84 -5.20
N TYR A 315 5.57 5.96 -5.88
CA TYR A 315 5.24 7.22 -5.26
C TYR A 315 3.86 7.71 -5.68
N ASP A 316 3.06 8.11 -4.69
CA ASP A 316 1.82 8.85 -4.89
C ASP A 316 2.02 10.29 -4.44
N ASN A 317 2.53 11.12 -5.34
CA ASN A 317 2.75 12.54 -5.05
C ASN A 317 1.47 13.38 -5.10
N ASP A 318 0.28 12.76 -5.10
CA ASP A 318 -0.98 13.42 -5.36
C ASP A 318 -0.83 14.32 -6.61
N ARG A 319 -1.13 15.61 -6.49
CA ARG A 319 -1.06 16.59 -7.57
C ARG A 319 0.33 17.19 -7.77
N ASN A 320 1.31 16.86 -6.93
CA ASN A 320 2.69 17.28 -7.15
C ASN A 320 3.26 16.50 -8.35
N LEU A 321 3.70 17.26 -9.36
CA LEU A 321 4.23 16.72 -10.61
C LEU A 321 5.76 16.74 -10.65
N GLU A 322 6.43 17.29 -9.65
CA GLU A 322 7.88 17.37 -9.59
C GLU A 322 8.53 15.98 -9.62
N LEU A 323 9.63 15.84 -10.36
CA LEU A 323 10.38 14.59 -10.48
C LEU A 323 11.63 14.54 -9.60
N GLY A 324 12.17 15.69 -9.20
CA GLY A 324 13.37 15.75 -8.36
C GLY A 324 14.52 14.95 -8.97
N SER A 325 15.14 14.06 -8.18
CA SER A 325 16.23 13.19 -8.63
C SER A 325 15.83 12.06 -9.57
N VAL A 326 14.53 11.79 -9.75
CA VAL A 326 14.03 10.62 -10.51
C VAL A 326 14.30 10.74 -12.01
N ASP A 327 14.29 11.95 -12.56
CA ASP A 327 14.39 12.22 -14.01
C ASP A 327 15.10 13.57 -14.24
N GLU A 328 15.63 13.79 -15.45
CA GLU A 328 16.17 15.09 -15.86
C GLU A 328 15.06 16.11 -16.17
N ARG A 329 13.82 15.65 -16.40
CA ARG A 329 12.64 16.50 -16.53
C ARG A 329 12.25 17.09 -15.18
N ASP A 330 11.83 18.35 -15.18
CA ASP A 330 11.34 19.01 -13.95
C ASP A 330 10.01 18.37 -13.48
N GLU A 331 9.11 18.06 -14.42
CA GLU A 331 7.76 17.56 -14.14
C GLU A 331 7.42 16.30 -14.93
N ARG A 332 6.69 15.39 -14.29
CA ARG A 332 6.06 14.22 -14.92
C ARG A 332 4.80 14.62 -15.67
N HIS A 333 4.40 13.80 -16.64
CA HIS A 333 3.05 13.87 -17.16
C HIS A 333 2.07 13.30 -16.12
N ALA A 334 0.85 13.83 -16.09
CA ALA A 334 -0.19 13.33 -15.16
C ALA A 334 -0.48 11.83 -15.33
N CYS A 335 -0.17 11.22 -16.47
CA CYS A 335 -0.31 9.78 -16.67
C CYS A 335 0.87 8.93 -16.18
N GLU A 336 1.91 9.55 -15.63
CA GLU A 336 3.11 8.89 -15.16
C GLU A 336 3.14 8.82 -13.63
N ALA A 337 3.60 7.70 -13.08
CA ALA A 337 3.94 7.55 -11.67
C ALA A 337 5.45 7.34 -11.52
N PRO A 338 6.14 8.08 -10.63
CA PRO A 338 7.56 7.85 -10.38
C PRO A 338 7.78 6.60 -9.51
N TYR A 339 8.95 5.99 -9.63
CA TYR A 339 9.34 4.82 -8.83
C TYR A 339 10.83 4.81 -8.49
N THR A 340 11.21 3.95 -7.55
CA THR A 340 12.59 3.64 -7.20
C THR A 340 12.78 2.16 -6.94
N ILE A 341 13.89 1.60 -7.41
CA ILE A 341 14.35 0.26 -7.06
C ILE A 341 15.54 0.40 -6.12
N LEU A 342 15.45 -0.24 -4.97
CA LEU A 342 16.48 -0.24 -3.93
C LEU A 342 17.20 -1.58 -3.92
N GLU A 343 18.51 -1.54 -3.68
CA GLU A 343 19.28 -2.68 -3.17
C GLU A 343 19.36 -2.59 -1.66
N ILE A 344 19.05 -3.68 -0.97
CA ILE A 344 19.11 -3.80 0.48
C ILE A 344 20.32 -4.64 0.84
N SER A 345 21.16 -4.10 1.73
CA SER A 345 22.32 -4.79 2.27
C SER A 345 22.29 -4.80 3.79
N ALA A 346 22.53 -5.97 4.38
CA ALA A 346 22.83 -6.05 5.79
C ALA A 346 24.26 -5.54 6.03
N SER A 347 24.45 -4.59 6.95
CA SER A 347 25.81 -4.27 7.41
C SER A 347 26.44 -5.55 7.99
N PRO A 348 27.68 -5.93 7.59
CA PRO A 348 28.37 -7.03 8.24
C PRO A 348 28.43 -6.75 9.74
N ALA A 349 28.03 -7.74 10.56
CA ALA A 349 28.11 -7.62 12.01
C ALA A 349 29.56 -7.31 12.41
N SER A 350 29.77 -6.13 12.99
CA SER A 350 31.07 -5.67 13.48
C SER A 350 31.53 -6.44 14.71
#